data_AF-A0A833EER8-F1
#
_entry.id   AF-A0A833EER8-F1
#
_cell.length_a   1.000
_cell.length_b   1.000
_cell.length_c   1.000
_cell.angle_alpha   90.00
_cell.angle_beta   90.00
_cell.angle_gamma   90.00
#
_symmetry.space_group_name_H-M   'P 1'
#
loop_
_entity.id
_entity.type
_entity.pdbx_description
1 polymer ?
#
loop_
_entity_poly.entity_id
_entity_poly.type
_entity_poly.pdbx_seq_one_letter_code
_entity_poly.pdbx_strand_id
1 'polypeptide(L)'
;MVEVLLEPWQIGILDTTSILILVTAAVIALTRNMPLAVKTYIVQAIMLVTMFLTIGAKYEWFYGWSVSALITKVILVPLVLFWVINRTRYVAEREEPLMPIGAHVLLVAIIYAASLVLVKHIVSTAHMLARIG
;
A
#
# COMPACT_ATOMS: atom_id res chain seq x y z
N MET A 1 19.71 -20.40 -12.46
CA MET A 1 19.40 -19.06 -13.01
C MET A 1 17.90 -19.00 -13.29
N VAL A 2 17.09 -18.64 -12.29
CA VAL A 2 15.65 -18.46 -12.49
C VAL A 2 15.45 -16.97 -12.68
N GLU A 3 15.33 -16.53 -13.94
CA GLU A 3 14.71 -15.24 -14.22
C GLU A 3 13.25 -15.36 -13.76
N VAL A 4 13.02 -14.92 -12.52
CA VAL A 4 11.71 -14.62 -11.97
C VAL A 4 11.23 -13.35 -12.67
N LEU A 5 10.92 -13.48 -13.95
CA LEU A 5 10.37 -12.39 -14.74
C LEU A 5 8.85 -12.54 -14.69
N LEU A 6 8.20 -11.63 -13.97
CA LEU A 6 6.78 -11.40 -14.15
C LEU A 6 6.54 -11.03 -15.61
N GLU A 7 5.40 -11.47 -16.15
CA GLU A 7 5.01 -11.11 -17.50
C GLU A 7 4.85 -9.58 -17.61
N PRO A 8 5.12 -8.96 -18.77
CA PRO A 8 5.06 -7.51 -18.94
C PRO A 8 3.72 -6.88 -18.51
N TRP A 9 2.61 -7.60 -18.73
CA TRP A 9 1.29 -7.15 -18.31
C TRP A 9 1.12 -7.13 -16.79
N GLN A 10 1.76 -8.05 -16.06
CA GLN A 10 1.74 -8.07 -14.60
C GLN A 10 2.49 -6.86 -14.05
N ILE A 11 3.66 -6.55 -14.62
CA ILE A 11 4.46 -5.38 -14.24
C ILE A 11 3.65 -4.10 -14.44
N GLY A 12 3.01 -3.93 -15.60
CA GLY A 12 2.20 -2.75 -15.88
C GLY A 12 1.04 -2.55 -14.88
N ILE A 13 0.37 -3.64 -14.49
CA ILE A 13 -0.69 -3.59 -13.46
C ILE A 13 -0.11 -3.23 -12.09
N LEU A 14 1.01 -3.85 -11.70
CA LEU A 14 1.64 -3.61 -10.40
C LEU A 14 2.15 -2.17 -10.27
N ASP A 15 2.77 -1.62 -11.31
CA ASP A 15 3.25 -0.23 -11.33
C ASP A 15 2.08 0.75 -11.19
N THR A 16 1.05 0.58 -12.01
CA THR A 16 -0.17 1.42 -11.96
C THR A 16 -0.81 1.37 -10.59
N THR A 17 -0.97 0.17 -10.03
CA THR A 17 -1.62 -0.05 -8.74
C THR A 17 -0.78 0.50 -7.58
N SER A 18 0.56 0.38 -7.67
CA SER A 18 1.48 0.94 -6.67
C SER A 18 1.40 2.46 -6.60
N ILE A 19 1.36 3.13 -7.76
CA ILE A 19 1.19 4.58 -7.84
C ILE A 19 -0.16 5.00 -7.24
N LEU A 20 -1.24 4.30 -7.59
CA LEU A 20 -2.57 4.59 -7.05
C LEU A 20 -2.63 4.38 -5.52
N ILE A 21 -1.95 3.37 -5.00
CA ILE A 21 -1.83 3.14 -3.55
C ILE A 21 -1.12 4.30 -2.86
N LEU A 22 -0.06 4.84 -3.45
CA LEU A 22 0.65 6.02 -2.90
C LEU A 22 -0.25 7.26 -2.89
N VAL A 23 -0.96 7.51 -3.99
CA VAL A 23 -1.88 8.67 -4.08
C VAL A 23 -3.03 8.52 -3.08
N THR A 24 -3.66 7.34 -3.02
CA THR A 24 -4.77 7.09 -2.08
C THR A 24 -4.32 7.15 -0.62
N ALA A 25 -3.10 6.67 -0.30
CA ALA A 25 -2.51 6.84 1.03
C ALA A 25 -2.39 8.32 1.44
N ALA A 26 -1.92 9.16 0.53
CA ALA A 26 -1.84 10.60 0.76
C ALA A 26 -3.23 11.22 0.95
N VAL A 27 -4.22 10.82 0.14
CA VAL A 27 -5.61 11.28 0.29
C VAL A 27 -6.18 10.89 1.66
N ILE A 28 -5.95 9.66 2.12
CA ILE A 28 -6.41 9.18 3.43
C ILE A 28 -5.78 10.02 4.55
N ALA A 29 -4.47 10.26 4.49
CA ALA A 29 -3.75 11.03 5.49
C ALA A 29 -4.17 12.51 5.55
N LEU A 30 -4.56 13.10 4.42
CA LEU A 30 -4.95 14.51 4.33
C LEU A 30 -6.47 14.74 4.52
N THR A 31 -7.27 13.68 4.42
CA THR A 31 -8.73 13.78 4.54
C THR A 31 -9.15 13.96 5.99
N ARG A 32 -9.89 15.04 6.27
CA ARG A 32 -10.47 15.34 7.59
C ARG A 32 -11.81 14.63 7.85
N ASN A 33 -12.42 14.08 6.80
CA ASN A 33 -13.68 13.38 6.88
C ASN A 33 -13.40 11.89 7.13
N MET A 34 -13.50 11.44 8.39
CA MET A 34 -13.23 10.05 8.78
C MET A 34 -14.00 9.02 7.93
N PRO A 35 -15.33 9.17 7.68
CA PRO A 35 -16.05 8.29 6.75
C PRO A 35 -15.45 8.24 5.34
N LEU A 36 -15.00 9.38 4.80
CA LEU A 36 -14.36 9.42 3.48
C LEU A 36 -12.98 8.73 3.52
N ALA A 37 -12.19 8.96 4.57
CA ALA A 37 -10.89 8.31 4.75
C ALA A 37 -11.04 6.78 4.80
N VAL A 38 -12.03 6.26 5.53
CA VAL A 38 -12.32 4.81 5.57
C VAL A 38 -12.72 4.27 4.19
N LYS A 39 -13.57 5.00 3.44
CA LYS A 39 -13.94 4.60 2.07
C LYS A 39 -12.74 4.57 1.13
N THR A 40 -11.87 5.58 1.19
CA THR A 40 -10.63 5.61 0.38
C THR A 40 -9.67 4.50 0.79
N TYR A 41 -9.60 4.17 2.08
CA TYR A 41 -8.83 3.02 2.58
C TYR A 41 -9.34 1.68 2.01
N ILE A 42 -10.66 1.48 1.92
CA ILE A 42 -11.24 0.28 1.28
C ILE A 42 -10.75 0.18 -0.17
N VAL A 43 -10.78 1.28 -0.91
CA VAL A 43 -10.29 1.33 -2.30
C VAL A 43 -8.80 0.97 -2.38
N GLN A 44 -7.97 1.54 -1.50
CA GLN A 44 -6.55 1.21 -1.39
C GLN A 44 -6.31 -0.27 -1.04
N ALA A 45 -7.12 -0.86 -0.18
CA ALA A 45 -7.03 -2.27 0.19
C ALA A 45 -7.43 -3.19 -0.98
N ILE A 46 -8.42 -2.82 -1.78
CA ILE A 46 -8.78 -3.56 -3.01
C ILE A 46 -7.63 -3.52 -4.01
N MET A 47 -6.97 -2.37 -4.17
CA MET A 47 -5.76 -2.24 -5.00
C MET A 47 -4.67 -3.22 -4.54
N LEU A 48 -4.43 -3.34 -3.22
CA LEU A 48 -3.49 -4.32 -2.69
C LEU A 48 -3.89 -5.77 -3.01
N VAL A 49 -5.18 -6.10 -2.91
CA VAL A 49 -5.70 -7.43 -3.29
C VAL A 49 -5.45 -7.70 -4.78
N THR A 50 -5.68 -6.71 -5.66
CA THR A 50 -5.36 -6.82 -7.09
C THR A 50 -3.88 -7.10 -7.33
N MET A 51 -2.97 -6.47 -6.57
CA MET A 51 -1.54 -6.77 -6.68
C MET A 51 -1.25 -8.24 -6.32
N PHE A 52 -1.80 -8.74 -5.22
CA PHE A 52 -1.60 -10.15 -4.84
C PHE A 52 -2.21 -11.13 -5.84
N LEU A 53 -3.39 -10.83 -6.41
CA LEU A 53 -3.98 -11.65 -7.47
C LEU A 53 -3.12 -11.66 -8.74
N THR A 54 -2.57 -10.49 -9.11
CA THR A 54 -1.71 -10.33 -10.28
C THR A 54 -0.44 -11.17 -10.13
N ILE A 55 0.20 -11.11 -8.96
CA ILE A 55 1.39 -11.94 -8.67
C ILE A 55 1.01 -13.42 -8.56
N GLY A 56 -0.18 -13.71 -8.01
CA GLY A 56 -0.77 -15.05 -7.88
C GLY A 56 -0.83 -15.85 -9.18
N ALA A 57 -1.04 -15.15 -10.31
CA ALA A 57 -1.05 -15.79 -11.64
C ALA A 57 0.26 -16.50 -12.00
N LYS A 58 1.39 -16.07 -11.41
CA LYS A 58 2.69 -16.74 -11.56
C LYS A 58 3.06 -17.56 -10.32
N TYR A 59 2.64 -17.10 -9.15
CA TYR A 59 3.03 -17.64 -7.85
C TYR A 59 1.80 -17.95 -7.01
N GLU A 60 1.26 -19.16 -7.14
CA GLU A 60 -0.04 -19.53 -6.58
C GLU A 60 -0.20 -19.26 -5.06
N TRP A 61 0.90 -19.29 -4.30
CA TRP A 61 0.88 -18.98 -2.87
C TRP A 61 0.39 -17.55 -2.56
N PHE A 62 0.49 -16.61 -3.50
CA PHE A 62 -0.06 -15.26 -3.38
C PHE A 62 -1.59 -15.22 -3.43
N TYR A 63 -2.26 -16.25 -3.94
CA TYR A 63 -3.72 -16.33 -3.83
C TYR A 63 -4.17 -16.39 -2.37
N GLY A 64 -3.45 -17.13 -1.51
CA GLY A 64 -3.71 -17.14 -0.07
C GLY A 64 -3.58 -15.76 0.57
N TRP A 65 -2.56 -15.00 0.16
CA TRP A 65 -2.36 -13.61 0.62
C TRP A 65 -3.45 -12.66 0.11
N SER A 66 -3.94 -12.86 -1.12
CA SER A 66 -5.05 -12.07 -1.66
C SER A 66 -6.33 -12.28 -0.86
N VAL A 67 -6.65 -13.53 -0.48
CA VAL A 67 -7.82 -13.87 0.34
C VAL A 67 -7.67 -13.29 1.74
N SER A 68 -6.50 -13.46 2.36
CA SER A 68 -6.21 -12.89 3.68
C SER A 68 -6.34 -11.37 3.69
N ALA A 69 -5.79 -10.69 2.68
CA ALA A 69 -5.88 -9.24 2.54
C ALA A 69 -7.33 -8.78 2.29
N LEU A 70 -8.11 -9.49 1.49
CA LEU A 70 -9.52 -9.20 1.28
C LEU A 70 -10.30 -9.28 2.61
N ILE A 71 -10.17 -10.39 3.33
CA ILE A 71 -10.89 -10.58 4.60
C ILE A 71 -10.45 -9.54 5.64
N THR A 72 -9.15 -9.35 5.81
CA THR A 72 -8.64 -8.51 6.91
C THR A 72 -8.69 -7.02 6.58
N LYS A 73 -8.28 -6.60 5.38
CA LYS A 73 -8.11 -5.19 5.03
C LYS A 73 -9.32 -4.59 4.34
N VAL A 74 -10.08 -5.37 3.56
CA VAL A 74 -11.27 -4.85 2.86
C VAL A 74 -12.54 -5.00 3.70
N ILE A 75 -12.62 -6.04 4.55
CA ILE A 75 -13.82 -6.32 5.34
C ILE A 75 -13.60 -5.98 6.82
N LEU A 76 -12.67 -6.66 7.50
CA LEU A 76 -12.56 -6.59 8.97
C LEU A 76 -12.13 -5.20 9.45
N VAL A 77 -11.04 -4.63 8.91
CA VAL A 77 -10.55 -3.31 9.32
C VAL A 77 -11.62 -2.22 9.10
N PRO A 78 -12.27 -2.10 7.93
CA PRO A 78 -13.31 -1.10 7.72
C PRO A 78 -14.53 -1.28 8.63
N LEU A 79 -14.96 -2.52 8.91
CA LEU A 79 -16.03 -2.79 9.86
C LEU A 79 -15.68 -2.26 11.25
N VAL A 80 -14.47 -2.53 11.72
CA VAL A 80 -13.97 -2.02 13.01
C VAL A 80 -13.90 -0.49 12.98
N LEU A 81 -13.38 0.11 11.92
CA LEU A 81 -13.28 1.57 11.79
C LEU A 81 -14.66 2.23 11.81
N PHE A 82 -15.63 1.74 11.04
CA PHE A 82 -17.00 2.26 11.08
C PHE A 82 -17.66 2.07 12.45
N TRP A 83 -17.42 0.93 13.10
CA TRP A 83 -17.92 0.67 14.45
C TRP A 83 -17.36 1.67 15.46
N VAL A 84 -16.03 1.92 15.43
CA VAL A 84 -15.38 2.91 16.29
C VAL A 84 -15.94 4.30 15.99
N ILE A 85 -15.94 4.73 14.72
CA ILE A 85 -16.42 6.06 14.31
C ILE A 85 -17.84 6.31 14.80
N ASN A 86 -18.75 5.35 14.62
CA ASN A 86 -20.14 5.49 15.05
C ASN A 86 -20.27 5.56 16.58
N ARG A 87 -19.37 4.92 17.32
CA ARG A 87 -19.36 4.91 18.79
C ARG A 87 -18.68 6.15 19.38
N THR A 88 -17.72 6.75 18.67
CA THR A 88 -16.92 7.90 19.13
C THR A 88 -17.33 9.24 18.50
N ARG A 89 -18.47 9.30 17.79
CA ARG A 89 -19.06 10.49 17.12
C ARG A 89 -19.05 11.80 17.94
N TYR A 90 -18.74 11.79 19.24
CA TYR A 90 -18.63 12.96 20.12
C TYR A 90 -17.22 13.56 20.27
N VAL A 91 -16.14 12.92 19.78
CA VAL A 91 -14.74 13.35 20.05
C VAL A 91 -13.95 13.73 18.79
N ALA A 92 -14.43 13.34 17.60
CA ALA A 92 -13.66 13.43 16.35
C ALA A 92 -13.64 14.81 15.66
N GLU A 93 -14.33 15.83 16.18
CA GLU A 93 -14.25 17.19 15.62
C GLU A 93 -12.98 17.96 16.03
N ARG A 94 -12.16 17.40 16.94
CA ARG A 94 -11.05 18.14 17.58
C ARG A 94 -9.68 17.47 17.58
N GLU A 95 -9.46 16.42 16.79
CA GLU A 95 -8.08 15.95 16.64
C GLU A 95 -7.32 16.89 15.70
N GLU A 96 -6.58 17.83 16.31
CA GLU A 96 -5.60 18.67 15.61
C GLU A 96 -4.60 17.76 14.88
N PRO A 97 -4.13 18.14 13.68
CA PRO A 97 -3.21 17.32 12.91
C PRO A 97 -1.96 17.01 13.74
N LEU A 98 -1.63 15.73 13.93
CA LEU A 98 -0.39 15.31 14.60
C LEU A 98 0.86 15.95 13.98
N MET A 99 0.79 16.33 12.70
CA MET A 99 1.87 17.02 12.00
C MET A 99 1.33 17.90 10.86
N PRO A 100 1.92 19.09 10.59
CA PRO A 100 1.53 19.95 9.47
C PRO A 100 1.58 19.22 8.12
N ILE A 101 0.72 19.61 7.18
CA ILE A 101 0.61 19.01 5.84
C ILE A 101 1.98 18.96 5.13
N GLY A 102 2.75 20.05 5.20
CA GLY A 102 4.08 20.13 4.58
C GLY A 102 5.07 19.10 5.14
N ALA A 103 4.99 18.82 6.44
CA ALA A 103 5.86 17.83 7.07
C ALA A 103 5.42 16.39 6.77
N HIS A 104 4.12 16.12 6.61
CA HIS A 104 3.63 14.83 6.08
C HIS A 104 4.12 14.56 4.65
N VAL A 105 4.02 15.54 3.75
CA VAL A 105 4.50 15.40 2.36
C VAL A 105 6.01 15.18 2.32
N LEU A 106 6.77 15.93 3.14
CA LEU A 106 8.21 15.76 3.26
C LEU A 106 8.59 14.35 3.75
N LEU A 107 7.88 13.84 4.77
CA LEU A 107 8.10 12.51 5.30
C LEU A 107 7.87 11.42 4.23
N VAL A 108 6.75 11.51 3.49
CA VAL A 108 6.46 10.59 2.38
C VAL A 108 7.55 10.65 1.31
N ALA A 109 8.01 11.85 0.95
CA ALA A 109 9.09 12.03 -0.02
C ALA A 109 10.42 11.41 0.46
N ILE A 110 10.76 11.56 1.74
CA ILE A 110 11.96 10.94 2.34
C ILE A 110 11.85 9.42 2.31
N ILE A 111 10.71 8.84 2.73
CA ILE A 111 10.48 7.39 2.72
C ILE A 111 10.59 6.85 1.29
N TYR A 112 9.99 7.54 0.31
CA TYR A 112 10.08 7.15 -1.08
C TYR A 112 11.53 7.20 -1.61
N ALA A 113 12.26 8.29 -1.35
CA ALA A 113 13.66 8.43 -1.74
C ALA A 113 14.56 7.36 -1.10
N ALA A 114 14.36 7.07 0.18
CA ALA A 114 15.07 6.00 0.89
C ALA A 114 14.77 4.63 0.27
N SER A 115 13.52 4.38 -0.10
CA SER A 115 13.11 3.15 -0.77
C SER A 115 13.83 2.97 -2.12
N LEU A 116 14.00 4.04 -2.91
CA LEU A 116 14.75 4.00 -4.18
C LEU A 116 16.23 3.68 -3.97
N VAL A 117 16.86 4.25 -2.95
CA VAL A 117 18.27 3.97 -2.61
C VAL A 117 18.42 2.52 -2.19
N LEU A 118 17.52 2.02 -1.35
CA LEU A 118 17.53 0.63 -0.91
C LEU A 118 17.37 -0.34 -2.07
N VAL A 119 16.42 -0.09 -2.98
CA VAL A 119 16.22 -0.90 -4.19
C VAL A 119 17.50 -0.92 -5.04
N LYS A 120 18.11 0.24 -5.31
CA LYS A 120 19.39 0.31 -6.04
C LYS A 120 20.48 -0.50 -5.37
N HIS A 121 20.57 -0.44 -4.04
CA HIS A 121 21.57 -1.18 -3.28
C HIS A 121 21.35 -2.69 -3.34
N ILE A 122 20.11 -3.16 -3.18
CA ILE A 122 19.75 -4.58 -3.28
C ILE A 122 20.09 -5.11 -4.67
N VAL A 123 19.69 -4.39 -5.73
CA VAL A 123 19.97 -4.79 -7.12
C VAL A 123 21.48 -4.83 -7.37
N SER A 124 22.23 -3.79 -6.96
CA SER A 124 23.69 -3.76 -7.11
C SER A 124 24.37 -4.97 -6.45
N THR A 125 23.99 -5.28 -5.21
CA THR A 125 24.54 -6.43 -4.47
C THR A 125 24.17 -7.77 -5.11
N ALA A 126 22.93 -7.91 -5.59
CA ALA A 126 22.49 -9.12 -6.32
C ALA A 126 23.30 -9.33 -7.61
N HIS A 127 23.58 -8.26 -8.37
CA HIS A 127 24.44 -8.32 -9.54
C HIS A 127 25.89 -8.69 -9.20
N MET A 128 26.42 -8.25 -8.06
CA MET A 128 27.75 -8.66 -7.60
C MET A 128 27.81 -10.15 -7.24
N LEU A 129 26.82 -10.66 -6.51
CA LEU A 129 26.75 -12.08 -6.13
C LEU A 129 26.62 -13.00 -7.34
N ALA A 130 25.85 -12.59 -8.36
CA ALA A 130 25.70 -13.34 -9.61
C ALA A 130 26.96 -13.36 -10.50
N ARG A 131 27.97 -12.51 -10.23
CA ARG A 131 29.27 -12.54 -10.96
C ARG A 131 30.32 -13.44 -10.29
N ILE A 132 30.10 -13.86 -9.05
CA ILE A 132 31.10 -14.58 -8.23
C ILE A 132 30.78 -16.10 -8.20
N GLY A 133 29.57 -16.52 -8.55
CA GLY A 133 29.16 -17.93 -8.72
C GLY A 133 28.91 -18.28 -10.18
#